data_AF-Q4J859-F1
#
_entry.id   AF-Q4J859-F1
#
_cell.length_a   1.000
_cell.length_b   1.000
_cell.length_c   1.000
_cell.angle_alpha   90.00
_cell.angle_beta   90.00
_cell.angle_gamma   90.00
#
_symmetry.space_group_name_H-M   'P 1'
#
loop_
_entity.id
_entity.type
_entity.pdbx_description
1 polymer ?
#
loop_
_entity_poly.entity_id
_entity_poly.type
_entity_poly.pdbx_seq_one_letter_code
_entity_poly.pdbx_strand_id
1 'polypeptide(L)' 'MDSRVIIKILEDRERYRKSKMSEADLKRLAELAKENMELMKRLECWKVVGDVIYYRSGCLGNFFQE' A
#
# COMPACT_ATOMS: atom_id res chain seq x y z
N MET A 1 -10.31 -0.21 -6.54
CA MET A 1 -8.97 -0.04 -7.14
C MET A 1 -8.54 -1.37 -7.70
N ASP A 2 -8.14 -1.42 -8.98
CA ASP A 2 -7.72 -2.65 -9.67
C ASP A 2 -6.35 -3.12 -9.15
N SER A 3 -6.21 -4.41 -8.85
CA SER A 3 -4.94 -5.02 -8.42
C SER A 3 -3.81 -4.81 -9.42
N ARG A 4 -4.10 -4.73 -10.72
CA ARG A 4 -3.11 -4.45 -11.78
C ARG A 4 -2.41 -3.10 -11.60
N VAL A 5 -3.15 -2.10 -11.13
CA VAL A 5 -2.59 -0.76 -10.85
C VAL A 5 -1.62 -0.83 -9.68
N ILE A 6 -1.97 -1.60 -8.64
CA ILE A 6 -1.11 -1.79 -7.47
C ILE A 6 0.17 -2.54 -7.86
N ILE A 7 0.05 -3.63 -8.64
CA ILE A 7 1.21 -4.39 -9.13
C ILE A 7 2.16 -3.48 -9.92
N LYS A 8 1.62 -2.67 -10.85
CA LYS A 8 2.43 -1.73 -11.64
C LYS A 8 3.20 -0.74 -10.76
N ILE A 9 2.55 -0.15 -9.75
CA ILE A 9 3.20 0.75 -8.78
C ILE A 9 4.31 0.02 -8.00
N LEU A 10 4.12 -1.25 -7.67
CA LEU A 10 5.10 -2.08 -6.98
C LEU A 10 6.27 -2.50 -7.87
N GLU A 11 6.07 -2.62 -9.19
CA GLU A 11 7.11 -2.88 -10.18
C GLU A 11 7.91 -1.61 -10.53
N ASP A 12 7.26 -0.45 -10.61
CA ASP A 12 7.87 0.85 -10.93
C ASP A 12 8.77 1.38 -9.79
N ARG A 13 8.66 0.86 -8.56
CA ARG A 13 9.56 1.19 -7.46
C ARG A 13 10.96 0.62 -7.72
N GLU A 14 11.99 1.47 -7.71
CA GLU A 14 13.40 1.04 -7.78
C GLU A 14 13.69 0.00 -6.69
N ARG A 15 13.92 -1.26 -7.10
CA ARG A 15 14.26 -2.34 -6.17
C ARG A 15 15.77 -2.46 -6.04
N TYR A 16 16.25 -2.51 -4.80
CA TYR A 16 17.62 -2.92 -4.50
C TYR A 16 17.83 -4.33 -5.06
N ARG A 17 18.77 -4.45 -6.01
CA ARG A 17 18.97 -5.62 -6.88
C ARG A 17 19.01 -6.94 -6.10
N LYS A 18 18.18 -7.92 -6.52
CA LYS A 18 18.34 -9.41 -6.49
C LYS A 18 17.11 -10.23 -6.06
N SER A 19 16.01 -9.61 -5.66
CA SER A 19 14.76 -10.36 -5.39
C SER A 19 13.95 -10.57 -6.67
N LYS A 20 14.01 -11.77 -7.26
CA LYS A 20 13.05 -12.21 -8.31
C LYS A 20 11.76 -12.67 -7.61
N MET A 21 10.85 -11.73 -7.34
CA MET A 21 9.50 -12.08 -6.88
C MET A 21 8.71 -12.69 -8.04
N SER A 22 7.95 -13.75 -7.76
CA SER A 22 7.05 -14.37 -8.73
C SER A 22 5.79 -13.51 -8.95
N GLU A 23 5.07 -13.76 -10.04
CA GLU A 23 3.76 -13.12 -10.28
C GLU A 23 2.77 -13.39 -9.12
N ALA A 24 2.84 -14.57 -8.51
CA ALA A 24 2.03 -14.93 -7.35
C ALA A 24 2.35 -14.03 -6.14
N ASP A 25 3.63 -13.76 -5.90
CA ASP A 25 4.05 -12.86 -4.82
C ASP A 25 3.56 -11.42 -5.06
N LEU A 26 3.58 -10.96 -6.31
CA LEU A 26 3.08 -9.64 -6.69
C LEU A 26 1.56 -9.54 -6.49
N LYS A 27 0.81 -10.56 -6.89
CA LYS A 27 -0.64 -10.64 -6.64
C LYS A 27 -0.93 -10.61 -5.14
N ARG A 28 -0.21 -11.39 -4.34
CA ARG A 28 -0.36 -11.41 -2.89
C ARG A 28 -0.03 -10.06 -2.25
N LEU A 29 1.04 -9.41 -2.70
CA LEU A 29 1.42 -8.08 -2.23
C LEU A 29 0.35 -7.03 -2.58
N ALA A 30 -0.29 -7.16 -3.74
CA ALA A 30 -1.39 -6.29 -4.14
C ALA A 30 -2.65 -6.48 -3.27
N GLU A 31 -2.99 -7.72 -2.91
CA GLU A 31 -4.07 -8.01 -1.96
C GLU A 31 -3.80 -7.39 -0.60
N LEU A 32 -2.60 -7.61 -0.04
CA LEU A 32 -2.19 -7.02 1.24
C LEU A 32 -2.25 -5.50 1.21
N ALA A 33 -1.80 -4.88 0.11
CA ALA A 33 -1.90 -3.43 -0.06
C ALA A 33 -3.37 -2.95 -0.07
N LYS A 34 -4.27 -3.70 -0.72
CA LYS A 34 -5.71 -3.39 -0.74
C LYS A 34 -6.33 -3.50 0.65
N GLU A 35 -6.07 -4.58 1.37
CA GLU A 35 -6.53 -4.78 2.75
C GLU A 35 -6.02 -3.66 3.67
N ASN A 36 -4.74 -3.28 3.52
CA ASN A 36 -4.14 -2.21 4.30
C ASN A 36 -4.79 -0.84 4.00
N MET A 37 -5.07 -0.53 2.73
CA MET A 37 -5.81 0.68 2.36
C MET A 37 -7.23 0.70 2.96
N GLU A 38 -7.94 -0.43 2.94
CA GLU A 38 -9.28 -0.52 3.56
C GLU A 38 -9.22 -0.33 5.08
N LEU A 39 -8.22 -0.91 5.74
CA LEU A 39 -7.98 -0.69 7.16
C LEU A 39 -7.68 0.78 7.48
N MET A 40 -6.74 1.38 6.74
CA MET A 40 -6.39 2.80 6.88
C MET A 40 -7.60 3.71 6.65
N LYS A 41 -8.53 3.34 5.76
CA LYS A 41 -9.76 4.12 5.50
C LYS A 41 -10.71 4.04 6.70
N ARG A 42 -10.87 2.85 7.28
CA ARG A 42 -11.68 2.63 8.49
C ARG A 42 -11.14 3.39 9.70
N LEU A 43 -9.82 3.50 9.81
CA LEU A 43 -9.14 4.27 10.86
C LEU A 43 -9.11 5.78 10.58
N GLU A 44 -9.74 6.24 9.49
CA GLU A 44 -9.70 7.64 9.03
C GLU A 44 -8.27 8.18 8.84
N CYS A 45 -7.30 7.28 8.62
CA CYS A 45 -5.90 7.61 8.41
C CYS A 45 -5.64 8.17 7.01
N TRP A 46 -6.54 7.91 6.08
CA TRP A 46 -6.52 8.54 4.77
C TRP A 46 -7.94 8.67 4.22
N LYS A 47 -8.11 9.59 3.28
CA LYS A 47 -9.35 9.78 2.52
C LYS A 47 -9.03 10.28 1.12
N VAL A 48 -9.96 10.03 0.20
CA VAL A 48 -9.92 10.53 -1.17
C VAL A 48 -10.96 11.64 -1.31
N VAL A 49 -10.55 12.80 -1.79
CA VAL A 49 -11.45 13.93 -2.08
C VAL A 49 -11.17 14.38 -3.52
N GLY A 50 -12.09 14.04 -4.42
CA GLY A 50 -11.82 14.15 -5.87
C GLY A 50 -10.65 13.26 -6.28
N ASP A 51 -9.64 13.85 -6.92
CA ASP A 51 -8.42 13.16 -7.34
C ASP A 51 -7.26 13.30 -6.32
N VAL A 52 -7.52 13.90 -5.15
CA VAL A 52 -6.49 14.17 -4.14
C VAL A 52 -6.58 13.16 -2.99
N ILE A 53 -5.44 12.56 -2.67
CA ILE A 53 -5.27 11.65 -1.54
C ILE A 53 -4.76 12.43 -0.33
N TYR A 54 -5.56 12.48 0.73
CA TYR A 54 -5.16 13.04 2.02
C TYR A 54 -4.80 11.90 2.96
N TYR A 55 -3.62 11.96 3.57
CA TYR A 55 -3.17 10.97 4.56
C TYR A 55 -2.67 11.68 5.82
N ARG A 56 -2.94 11.12 6.99
CA ARG A 56 -2.40 11.61 8.27
C ARG A 56 -1.05 10.94 8.54
N SER A 57 0.02 11.73 8.58
CA SER A 57 1.33 11.27 9.06
C SER A 57 1.22 10.84 10.53
N GLY A 58 1.81 9.69 10.89
CA GLY A 58 1.76 9.17 12.27
C GLY A 58 0.39 8.63 12.69
N CYS A 59 -0.57 8.44 11.77
CA CYS A 59 -1.93 8.03 12.12
C CYS A 59 -2.02 6.71 12.89
N LEU A 60 -1.18 5.74 12.54
CA LEU A 60 -1.18 4.44 13.21
C LEU A 60 -0.55 4.49 14.62
N GLY A 61 0.03 5.63 15.02
CA GLY A 61 0.75 5.77 16.28
C GLY A 61 1.95 4.82 16.39
N ASN A 62 2.80 5.03 17.40
CA ASN A 62 3.97 4.20 17.65
C ASN A 62 3.55 2.79 18.11
N PHE A 63 3.12 1.90 17.21
CA PHE A 63 2.90 0.49 17.56
C PHE A 63 4.22 -0.19 17.98
N PHE A 64 5.34 0.34 17.50
CA PHE A 64 6.68 0.07 18.00
C PHE A 64 7.18 1.31 18.75
N GLN A 65 6.82 1.44 20.04
CA GLN A 65 7.65 2.24 20.95
C GLN A 65 8.84 1.37 21.33
N GLU A 66 10.07 1.83 21.05
CA GLU A 66 11.30 1.30 21.67
C GLU A 66 11.34 1.64 23.17
#